data_AF-A0A8H8C8F7-F1
#
_entry.id   AF-A0A8H8C8F7-F1
#
_cell.length_a   1.000
_cell.length_b   1.000
_cell.length_c   1.000
_cell.angle_alpha   90.00
_cell.angle_beta   90.00
_cell.angle_gamma   90.00
#
_symmetry.space_group_name_H-M   'P 1'
#
loop_
_entity.id
_entity.type
_entity.pdbx_description
1 polymer ?
#
loop_
_entity_poly.entity_id
_entity_poly.type
_entity_poly.pdbx_seq_one_letter_code
_entity_poly.pdbx_strand_id
1 'polypeptide(L)'
;MDLFDELEKLAVSAAYEEPEEDSSTHDPSYATIKMWQDRFGYTYDEAATLIGITKSTATKVSAQQPMLSPAQARTIYLLKLDGPFYSHKVIENWLSGQNNDFKPLFVPFGRAYKELCSSSLYPTLGIDTTLPQFRPQDSHLLHHAPSFGRAQDQFPVWYFFYGTLASAPKLCSLLSLPEDGIPILHKASVTGGKMETWGNGKYNALVDGPESSRIDGWAYQVTSEEHEDALRKYETAAYEVVKCEIEMNDNTVQGSTFRFADTFD
;
A
#
# COMPACT_ATOMS: atom_id res chain seq x y z
N MET A 1 -0.44 8.32 12.32
CA MET A 1 0.85 7.78 12.82
C MET A 1 1.51 7.06 11.68
N ASP A 2 2.79 7.37 11.42
CA ASP A 2 3.58 6.70 10.40
C ASP A 2 4.06 5.36 10.95
N LEU A 3 3.68 4.27 10.27
CA LEU A 3 4.10 2.92 10.61
C LEU A 3 5.63 2.80 10.56
N PHE A 4 6.27 3.59 9.71
CA PHE A 4 7.72 3.61 9.56
C PHE A 4 8.41 4.18 10.81
N ASP A 5 7.88 5.28 11.36
CA ASP A 5 8.37 5.86 12.62
C ASP A 5 8.21 4.89 13.80
N GLU A 6 7.11 4.13 13.86
CA GLU A 6 6.91 3.13 14.90
C GLU A 6 7.85 1.94 14.76
N LEU A 7 8.05 1.43 13.54
CA LEU A 7 8.99 0.34 13.28
C LEU A 7 10.44 0.76 13.53
N GLU A 8 10.81 1.99 13.18
CA GLU A 8 12.13 2.53 13.47
C GLU A 8 12.35 2.65 14.98
N LYS A 9 11.37 3.19 15.72
CA LYS A 9 11.42 3.24 17.20
C LYS A 9 11.51 1.85 17.83
N LEU A 10 10.80 0.86 17.28
CA LEU A 10 10.80 -0.51 17.76
C LEU A 10 12.12 -1.23 17.47
N ALA A 11 12.70 -1.01 16.29
CA ALA A 11 14.03 -1.52 15.93
C ALA A 11 15.12 -0.93 16.84
N VAL A 12 15.02 0.35 17.17
CA VAL A 12 15.92 1.02 18.13
C VAL A 12 15.74 0.46 19.54
N SER A 13 14.50 0.22 20.00
CA SER A 13 14.27 -0.34 21.35
C SER A 13 14.74 -1.78 21.49
N ALA A 14 14.58 -2.62 20.45
CA ALA A 14 15.01 -4.01 20.47
C ALA A 14 16.55 -4.19 20.50
N ALA A 15 17.31 -3.13 20.18
CA ALA A 15 18.76 -3.13 20.30
C ALA A 15 19.26 -2.91 21.74
N TYR A 16 18.37 -2.62 22.70
CA TYR A 16 18.69 -2.22 24.08
C TYR A 16 17.86 -2.95 25.15
N GLU A 17 17.72 -4.27 25.05
CA GLU A 17 17.32 -5.06 26.23
C GLU A 17 18.58 -5.45 27.02
N GLU A 18 18.87 -4.71 28.09
CA GLU A 18 19.83 -5.17 29.11
C GLU A 18 19.26 -6.40 29.84
N PRO A 19 20.08 -7.43 30.12
CA PRO A 19 19.60 -8.62 30.78
C PRO A 19 19.34 -8.32 32.26
N GLU A 20 18.08 -8.15 32.64
CA GLU A 20 17.71 -8.17 34.05
C GLU A 20 17.88 -9.59 34.61
N GLU A 21 18.85 -9.72 35.51
CA GLU A 21 18.92 -10.80 36.48
C GLU A 21 17.73 -10.64 37.44
N ASP A 22 16.65 -11.41 37.28
CA ASP A 22 16.24 -12.30 38.38
C ASP A 22 15.09 -13.27 38.06
N SER A 23 15.20 -14.38 38.77
CA SER A 23 14.32 -15.52 38.97
C SER A 23 12.79 -15.21 39.00
N SER A 24 12.02 -15.84 38.10
CA SER A 24 10.92 -16.76 38.48
C SER A 24 10.36 -17.47 37.25
N THR A 25 10.00 -18.74 37.44
CA THR A 25 9.44 -19.68 36.45
C THR A 25 8.19 -19.15 35.74
N HIS A 26 8.39 -18.45 34.63
CA HIS A 26 7.43 -18.33 33.54
C HIS A 26 8.15 -18.83 32.28
N ASP A 27 7.61 -19.84 31.60
CA ASP A 27 8.17 -20.29 30.33
C ASP A 27 8.12 -19.11 29.34
N PRO A 28 9.26 -18.46 29.05
CA PRO A 28 9.29 -17.25 28.24
C PRO A 28 8.82 -17.55 26.82
N SER A 29 8.91 -18.81 26.39
CA SER A 29 8.49 -19.20 25.05
C SER A 29 6.98 -19.07 24.89
N TYR A 30 6.18 -19.38 25.91
CA TYR A 30 4.73 -19.33 25.77
C TYR A 30 4.22 -17.89 25.66
N ALA A 31 4.71 -16.97 26.49
CA ALA A 31 4.32 -15.56 26.44
C ALA A 31 4.78 -14.89 25.13
N THR A 32 6.00 -15.19 24.67
CA THR A 32 6.51 -14.68 23.39
C THR A 32 5.73 -15.29 22.23
N ILE A 33 5.43 -16.59 22.21
CA ILE A 33 4.60 -17.21 21.16
C ILE A 33 3.24 -16.53 21.12
N LYS A 34 2.58 -16.39 22.27
CA LYS A 34 1.26 -15.73 22.38
C LYS A 34 1.25 -14.31 21.82
N MET A 35 2.28 -13.52 22.13
CA MET A 35 2.43 -12.18 21.59
C MET A 35 2.49 -12.18 20.05
N TRP A 36 3.22 -13.13 19.45
CA TRP A 36 3.34 -13.21 17.99
C TRP A 36 2.05 -13.66 17.32
N GLN A 37 1.28 -14.55 17.95
CA GLN A 37 -0.05 -14.92 17.48
C GLN A 37 -1.02 -13.74 17.54
N ASP A 38 -1.06 -13.02 18.68
CA ASP A 38 -2.05 -11.98 18.93
C ASP A 38 -1.76 -10.67 18.16
N ARG A 39 -0.48 -10.33 17.93
CA ARG A 39 -0.09 -9.09 17.20
C ARG A 39 0.07 -9.25 15.70
N PHE A 40 0.48 -10.43 15.24
CA PHE A 40 0.84 -10.64 13.83
C PHE A 40 0.06 -11.77 13.15
N GLY A 41 -0.81 -12.48 13.89
CA GLY A 41 -1.71 -13.50 13.33
C GLY A 41 -1.04 -14.85 13.03
N TYR A 42 0.20 -15.07 13.49
CA TYR A 42 0.90 -16.34 13.27
C TYR A 42 0.24 -17.51 14.00
N THR A 43 0.35 -18.70 13.42
CA THR A 43 0.03 -19.95 14.12
C THR A 43 1.08 -20.27 15.19
N TYR A 44 0.72 -21.15 16.13
CA TYR A 44 1.64 -21.54 17.21
C TYR A 44 2.93 -22.15 16.66
N ASP A 45 2.82 -23.02 15.65
CA ASP A 45 3.97 -23.70 15.04
C ASP A 45 4.87 -22.73 14.27
N GLU A 46 4.31 -21.75 13.57
CA GLU A 46 5.10 -20.70 12.90
C GLU A 46 5.85 -19.83 13.90
N ALA A 47 5.17 -19.38 14.95
CA ALA A 47 5.78 -18.58 16.01
C ALA A 47 6.85 -19.37 16.77
N ALA A 48 6.61 -20.65 17.08
CA ALA A 48 7.57 -21.53 17.74
C ALA A 48 8.81 -21.78 16.87
N THR A 49 8.64 -21.92 15.56
CA THR A 49 9.74 -22.11 14.60
C THR A 49 10.62 -20.86 14.51
N LEU A 50 10.01 -19.67 14.42
CA LEU A 50 10.72 -18.38 14.43
C LEU A 50 11.54 -18.17 15.71
N ILE A 51 10.99 -18.55 16.86
CA ILE A 51 11.66 -18.47 18.17
C ILE A 51 12.76 -19.55 18.31
N GLY A 52 12.55 -20.75 17.75
CA GLY A 52 13.56 -21.81 17.72
C GLY A 52 14.79 -21.46 16.88
N ILE A 53 14.59 -20.77 15.75
CA ILE A 53 15.67 -20.29 14.86
C ILE A 53 16.51 -19.22 15.55
N THR A 54 15.88 -18.29 16.28
CA THR A 54 16.57 -17.22 17.02
C THR A 54 17.34 -17.75 18.25
N LYS A 55 16.87 -18.82 18.89
CA LYS A 55 17.61 -19.47 20.00
C LYS A 55 18.77 -20.34 19.50
N SER A 56 18.58 -21.09 18.41
CA SER A 56 19.62 -21.96 17.85
C SER A 56 20.80 -21.19 17.24
N THR A 57 20.56 -19.95 16.80
CA THR A 57 21.61 -19.03 16.33
C THR A 57 22.44 -18.46 17.48
N ALA A 58 21.89 -18.33 18.69
CA ALA A 58 22.65 -17.91 19.87
C ALA A 58 23.60 -19.00 20.40
N THR A 59 23.27 -20.29 20.24
CA THR A 59 24.07 -21.40 20.81
C THR A 59 25.25 -21.85 19.93
N LYS A 60 25.34 -21.43 18.65
CA LYS A 60 26.40 -21.86 17.73
C LYS A 60 27.65 -20.97 17.67
N VAL A 61 27.77 -19.94 18.51
CA VAL A 61 28.97 -19.09 18.53
C VAL A 61 29.96 -19.57 19.59
N SER A 62 30.64 -20.68 19.30
CA SER A 62 31.88 -21.07 19.97
C SER A 62 32.87 -21.60 18.94
N ALA A 63 33.60 -20.66 18.33
CA ALA A 63 34.98 -20.81 17.87
C ALA A 63 35.41 -19.50 17.20
N GLN A 64 36.27 -18.74 17.90
CA GLN A 64 37.24 -17.78 17.38
C GLN A 64 36.96 -17.20 15.97
N GLN A 65 36.11 -16.18 15.91
CA GLN A 65 36.19 -15.15 14.87
C GLN A 65 36.33 -13.80 15.57
N PRO A 66 37.06 -12.83 14.98
CA PRO A 66 37.24 -11.52 15.57
C PRO A 66 35.86 -10.93 15.86
N MET A 67 35.57 -10.70 17.15
CA MET A 67 34.27 -10.19 17.56
C MET A 67 34.04 -8.85 16.90
N LEU A 68 33.12 -8.83 15.93
CA LEU A 68 32.45 -7.61 15.53
C LEU A 68 31.82 -7.00 16.79
N SER A 69 31.98 -5.69 17.00
CA SER A 69 31.39 -5.02 18.16
C SER A 69 29.86 -5.21 18.16
N PRO A 70 29.17 -5.10 19.31
CA PRO A 70 27.70 -5.16 19.35
C PRO A 70 27.02 -4.19 18.37
N ALA A 71 27.64 -3.02 18.12
CA ALA A 71 27.21 -2.06 17.10
C ALA A 71 27.36 -2.57 15.65
N GLN A 72 28.33 -3.45 15.40
CA GLN A 72 28.56 -4.12 14.11
C GLN A 72 27.69 -5.37 13.92
N ALA A 73 27.03 -5.88 14.98
CA ALA A 73 26.38 -7.18 14.95
C ALA A 73 24.91 -7.18 14.47
N ARG A 74 24.18 -6.06 14.49
CA ARG A 74 22.79 -5.99 13.99
C ARG A 74 22.40 -4.60 13.51
N THR A 75 22.92 -4.18 12.36
CA THR A 75 22.31 -3.01 11.69
C THR A 75 21.04 -3.48 11.00
N ILE A 76 19.89 -3.21 11.63
CA ILE A 76 18.57 -3.39 11.00
C ILE A 76 18.36 -2.20 10.07
N TYR A 77 18.34 -2.44 8.76
CA TYR A 77 17.98 -1.43 7.77
C TYR A 77 16.51 -1.58 7.43
N LEU A 78 15.72 -0.55 7.72
CA LEU A 78 14.35 -0.42 7.22
C LEU A 78 14.41 0.33 5.89
N LEU A 79 13.98 -0.32 4.81
CA LEU A 79 13.82 0.31 3.51
C LEU A 79 12.35 0.36 3.16
N LYS A 80 11.84 1.56 2.94
CA LYS A 80 10.53 1.75 2.32
C LYS A 80 10.69 1.55 0.82
N LEU A 81 9.99 0.56 0.30
CA LEU A 81 9.90 0.32 -1.13
C LEU A 81 8.55 0.85 -1.60
N ASP A 82 8.57 1.93 -2.37
CA ASP A 82 7.39 2.38 -3.09
C ASP A 82 7.33 1.62 -4.42
N GLY A 83 6.34 0.75 -4.58
CA GLY A 83 6.19 -0.08 -5.76
C GLY A 83 4.99 -1.02 -5.67
N PRO A 84 4.58 -1.62 -6.80
CA PRO A 84 3.49 -2.58 -6.83
C PRO A 84 3.83 -3.85 -6.03
N PHE A 85 2.80 -4.61 -5.64
CA PHE A 85 2.93 -5.76 -4.73
C PHE A 85 3.94 -6.83 -5.20
N TYR A 86 4.15 -6.95 -6.52
CA TYR A 86 5.09 -7.90 -7.12
C TYR A 86 6.57 -7.47 -7.09
N SER A 87 6.90 -6.25 -6.67
CA SER A 87 8.28 -5.76 -6.58
C SER A 87 9.16 -6.59 -5.65
N HIS A 88 8.59 -7.21 -4.60
CA HIS A 88 9.35 -8.09 -3.72
C HIS A 88 9.94 -9.29 -4.46
N LYS A 89 9.19 -9.90 -5.40
CA LYS A 89 9.65 -11.08 -6.16
C LYS A 89 10.85 -10.76 -7.03
N VAL A 90 10.91 -9.55 -7.58
CA VAL A 90 12.05 -9.10 -8.39
C VAL A 90 13.30 -9.00 -7.52
N ILE A 91 13.17 -8.45 -6.31
CA ILE A 91 14.27 -8.31 -5.35
C ILE A 91 14.72 -9.69 -4.85
N GLU A 92 13.79 -10.58 -4.51
CA GLU A 92 14.10 -11.96 -4.09
C GLU A 92 14.83 -12.75 -5.18
N ASN A 93 14.36 -12.65 -6.42
CA ASN A 93 15.01 -13.29 -7.58
C ASN A 93 16.43 -12.73 -7.79
N TRP A 94 16.60 -11.41 -7.69
CA TRP A 94 17.91 -10.78 -7.81
C TRP A 94 18.86 -11.24 -6.69
N LEU A 95 18.39 -11.24 -5.43
CA LEU A 95 19.18 -11.69 -4.27
C LEU A 95 19.57 -13.16 -4.36
N SER A 96 18.67 -14.01 -4.85
CA SER A 96 18.95 -15.43 -5.08
C SER A 96 20.10 -15.65 -6.08
N GLY A 97 20.27 -14.74 -7.04
CA GLY A 97 21.38 -14.76 -8.00
C GLY A 97 22.72 -14.26 -7.46
N GLN A 98 22.74 -13.54 -6.32
CA GLN A 98 23.96 -12.97 -5.73
C GLN A 98 24.71 -13.95 -4.82
N ASN A 99 24.20 -15.17 -4.61
CA ASN A 99 24.83 -16.22 -3.81
C ASN A 99 25.21 -15.74 -2.39
N ASN A 100 24.33 -14.97 -1.77
CA ASN A 100 24.49 -14.41 -0.44
C ASN A 100 23.38 -14.97 0.48
N ASP A 101 23.68 -15.21 1.76
CA ASP A 101 22.73 -15.72 2.76
C ASP A 101 21.74 -14.64 3.28
N PHE A 102 21.80 -13.44 2.70
CA PHE A 102 20.92 -12.33 3.06
C PHE A 102 19.47 -12.60 2.64
N LYS A 103 18.56 -12.64 3.63
CA LYS A 103 17.12 -12.80 3.43
C LYS A 103 16.37 -11.59 4.02
N PRO A 104 15.94 -10.63 3.19
CA PRO A 104 15.15 -9.51 3.67
C PRO A 104 13.76 -9.98 4.12
N LEU A 105 13.20 -9.29 5.11
CA LEU A 105 11.79 -9.45 5.48
C LEU A 105 10.97 -8.42 4.70
N PHE A 106 10.02 -8.88 3.88
CA PHE A 106 9.06 -8.00 3.23
C PHE A 106 7.81 -7.88 4.08
N VAL A 107 7.49 -6.66 4.48
CA VAL A 107 6.25 -6.33 5.18
C VAL A 107 5.36 -5.58 4.18
N PRO A 108 4.26 -6.18 3.69
CA PRO A 108 3.39 -5.50 2.75
C PRO A 108 2.70 -4.32 3.44
N PHE A 109 2.88 -3.13 2.86
CA PHE A 109 2.12 -1.96 3.27
C PHE A 109 0.76 -2.03 2.56
N GLY A 110 -0.24 -2.60 3.24
CA GLY A 110 -1.56 -2.95 2.70
C GLY A 110 -2.45 -1.78 2.33
N ARG A 111 -1.95 -0.80 1.58
CA ARG A 111 -2.71 0.32 1.01
C ARG A 111 -2.71 0.24 -0.51
N ALA A 112 -3.74 0.81 -1.13
CA ALA A 112 -3.83 0.90 -2.57
C ALA A 112 -2.62 1.61 -3.16
N TYR A 113 -2.05 1.04 -4.22
CA TYR A 113 -0.87 1.60 -4.87
C TYR A 113 -1.20 2.94 -5.54
N LYS A 114 -0.27 3.90 -5.55
CA LYS A 114 -0.48 5.21 -6.20
C LYS A 114 0.86 5.70 -6.74
N GLU A 115 0.95 5.81 -8.06
CA GLU A 115 2.10 6.40 -8.74
C GLU A 115 1.58 7.18 -9.96
N LEU A 116 1.21 8.46 -9.75
CA LEU A 116 0.63 9.29 -10.81
C LEU A 116 1.74 10.08 -11.50
N CYS A 117 1.97 9.82 -12.79
CA CYS A 117 3.00 10.51 -13.54
C CYS A 117 2.60 11.96 -13.85
N SER A 118 3.45 12.95 -13.56
CA SER A 118 3.17 14.36 -13.89
C SER A 118 3.33 14.70 -15.38
N SER A 119 4.05 13.85 -16.12
CA SER A 119 4.38 14.03 -17.54
C SER A 119 3.74 13.01 -18.47
N SER A 120 2.78 12.22 -17.96
CA SER A 120 2.09 11.17 -18.71
C SER A 120 0.66 10.98 -18.21
N LEU A 121 -0.17 10.33 -19.03
CA LEU A 121 -1.47 9.79 -18.61
C LEU A 121 -1.33 8.56 -17.70
N TYR A 122 -0.14 8.04 -17.44
CA TYR A 122 0.05 6.87 -16.59
C TYR A 122 -0.28 7.14 -15.09
N PRO A 123 -1.03 6.25 -14.42
CA PRO A 123 -2.07 5.35 -14.95
C PRO A 123 -3.41 6.09 -15.11
N THR A 124 -4.17 5.81 -16.18
CA THR A 124 -5.53 6.34 -16.41
C THR A 124 -6.49 5.18 -16.68
N LEU A 125 -7.67 5.23 -16.06
CA LEU A 125 -8.72 4.23 -16.22
C LEU A 125 -9.10 4.05 -17.70
N GLY A 126 -9.09 2.82 -18.18
CA GLY A 126 -9.50 2.47 -19.55
C GLY A 126 -8.48 2.82 -20.64
N ILE A 127 -7.35 3.44 -20.29
CA ILE A 127 -6.30 3.80 -21.24
C ILE A 127 -5.07 2.91 -21.00
N ASP A 128 -4.72 2.13 -22.02
CA ASP A 128 -3.42 1.44 -22.04
C ASP A 128 -2.29 2.44 -22.36
N THR A 129 -1.78 3.05 -21.31
CA THR A 129 -0.70 4.04 -21.36
C THR A 129 0.66 3.44 -21.75
N THR A 130 0.77 2.11 -21.90
CA THR A 130 1.98 1.47 -22.45
C THR A 130 2.08 1.59 -23.97
N LEU A 131 0.97 1.92 -24.65
CA LEU A 131 0.95 2.04 -26.10
C LEU A 131 1.76 3.26 -26.60
N PRO A 132 2.45 3.16 -27.76
CA PRO A 132 3.36 4.21 -28.23
C PRO A 132 2.75 5.61 -28.34
N GLN A 133 1.46 5.71 -28.68
CA GLN A 133 0.76 6.98 -28.83
C GLN A 133 0.54 7.72 -27.49
N PHE A 134 0.60 7.02 -26.36
CA PHE A 134 0.44 7.60 -25.02
C PHE A 134 1.79 7.76 -24.29
N ARG A 135 2.90 7.43 -24.96
CA ARG A 135 4.24 7.74 -24.46
C ARG A 135 4.40 9.26 -24.33
N PRO A 136 5.03 9.77 -23.25
CA PRO A 136 5.40 11.17 -23.15
C PRO A 136 6.10 11.62 -24.43
N GLN A 137 5.45 12.51 -25.18
CA GLN A 137 6.08 13.16 -26.32
C GLN A 137 6.99 14.26 -25.79
N ASP A 138 8.13 14.49 -26.45
CA ASP A 138 9.02 15.59 -26.07
C ASP A 138 8.23 16.90 -26.04
N SER A 139 8.31 17.63 -24.93
CA SER A 139 7.59 18.90 -24.70
C SER A 139 7.86 19.92 -25.81
N HIS A 140 8.99 19.80 -26.51
CA HIS A 140 9.41 20.63 -27.64
C HIS A 140 8.67 20.33 -28.95
N LEU A 141 8.02 19.18 -29.08
CA LEU A 141 7.26 18.76 -30.27
C LEU A 141 5.77 19.09 -30.17
N LEU A 142 5.32 19.60 -29.03
CA LEU A 142 3.92 19.92 -28.78
C LEU A 142 3.70 21.43 -28.77
N HIS A 143 2.84 21.93 -29.67
CA HIS A 143 2.45 23.34 -29.75
C HIS A 143 1.71 23.85 -28.49
N HIS A 144 1.19 22.93 -27.67
CA HIS A 144 0.60 23.19 -26.37
C HIS A 144 1.12 22.16 -25.37
N ALA A 145 1.48 22.62 -24.16
CA ALA A 145 1.81 21.71 -23.08
C ALA A 145 0.60 20.80 -22.79
N PRO A 146 0.72 19.48 -22.95
CA PRO A 146 -0.38 18.56 -22.64
C PRO A 146 -0.70 18.65 -21.15
N SER A 147 -1.97 18.86 -20.83
CA SER A 147 -2.45 18.74 -19.45
C SER A 147 -2.54 17.26 -19.12
N PHE A 148 -1.47 16.68 -18.58
CA PHE A 148 -1.41 15.27 -18.18
C PHE A 148 -2.21 14.95 -16.91
N GLY A 149 -3.19 15.78 -16.57
CA GLY A 149 -3.90 15.72 -15.30
C GLY A 149 -3.05 16.23 -14.13
N ARG A 150 -3.45 15.88 -12.92
CA ARG A 150 -2.84 16.41 -11.70
C ARG A 150 -1.62 15.62 -11.22
N ALA A 151 -0.75 16.32 -10.50
CA ALA A 151 0.40 15.73 -9.81
C ALA A 151 -0.05 14.91 -8.60
N GLN A 152 0.78 13.95 -8.20
CA GLN A 152 0.50 12.99 -7.13
C GLN A 152 0.05 13.65 -5.81
N ASP A 153 0.67 14.76 -5.41
CA ASP A 153 0.45 15.34 -4.07
C ASP A 153 -0.39 16.64 -4.10
N GLN A 154 -1.21 16.80 -5.14
CA GLN A 154 -2.00 18.03 -5.33
C GLN A 154 -3.42 17.93 -4.76
N PHE A 155 -3.63 18.56 -3.60
CA PHE A 155 -4.93 18.67 -2.94
C PHE A 155 -5.57 20.05 -3.16
N PRO A 156 -6.91 20.17 -3.20
CA PRO A 156 -7.91 19.11 -2.98
C PRO A 156 -8.23 18.29 -4.23
N VAL A 157 -8.27 16.96 -4.16
CA VAL A 157 -8.46 16.04 -5.30
C VAL A 157 -9.86 15.40 -5.35
N TRP A 158 -10.43 15.28 -6.55
CA TRP A 158 -11.71 14.60 -6.74
C TRP A 158 -11.50 13.09 -6.83
N TYR A 159 -12.21 12.34 -6.01
CA TYR A 159 -12.23 10.88 -6.04
C TYR A 159 -13.60 10.36 -6.44
N PHE A 160 -13.63 9.43 -7.40
CA PHE A 160 -14.85 8.71 -7.79
C PHE A 160 -14.96 7.37 -7.05
N PHE A 161 -16.16 7.09 -6.54
CA PHE A 161 -16.53 5.88 -5.81
C PHE A 161 -17.78 5.25 -6.40
N TYR A 162 -17.77 3.92 -6.57
CA TYR A 162 -18.90 3.14 -7.09
C TYR A 162 -19.43 2.10 -6.07
N GLY A 163 -18.76 1.95 -4.92
CA GLY A 163 -19.02 0.90 -3.93
C GLY A 163 -19.33 1.43 -2.54
N THR A 164 -18.79 0.79 -1.50
CA THR A 164 -19.08 1.14 -0.10
C THR A 164 -18.64 2.56 0.28
N LEU A 165 -17.65 3.12 -0.41
CA LEU A 165 -17.19 4.49 -0.22
C LEU A 165 -18.18 5.55 -0.74
N ALA A 166 -19.18 5.14 -1.53
CA ALA A 166 -20.28 6.00 -1.98
C ALA A 166 -21.34 6.26 -0.88
N SER A 167 -20.90 6.32 0.39
CA SER A 167 -21.77 6.47 1.56
C SER A 167 -21.17 7.48 2.52
N ALA A 168 -21.88 8.59 2.75
CA ALA A 168 -21.42 9.67 3.64
C ALA A 168 -21.10 9.18 5.07
N PRO A 169 -21.94 8.34 5.72
CA PRO A 169 -21.60 7.76 7.03
C PRO A 169 -20.31 6.95 7.03
N LYS A 170 -20.04 6.20 5.94
CA LYS A 170 -18.83 5.40 5.81
C LYS A 170 -17.60 6.28 5.68
N LEU A 171 -17.68 7.34 4.86
CA LEU A 171 -16.61 8.33 4.72
C LEU A 171 -16.36 9.09 6.01
N CYS A 172 -17.40 9.55 6.72
CA CYS A 172 -17.26 10.16 8.05
C CYS A 172 -16.46 9.25 9.00
N SER A 173 -16.87 7.99 9.10
CA SER A 173 -16.22 7.02 9.97
C SER A 173 -14.78 6.71 9.55
N LEU A 174 -14.53 6.62 8.24
CA LEU A 174 -13.21 6.26 7.72
C LEU A 174 -12.21 7.41 7.83
N LEU A 175 -12.66 8.62 7.51
CA LEU A 175 -11.85 9.84 7.52
C LEU A 175 -11.79 10.50 8.89
N SER A 176 -12.49 9.95 9.90
CA SER A 176 -12.62 10.53 11.24
C SER A 176 -13.07 12.00 11.21
N LEU A 177 -14.04 12.32 10.34
CA LEU A 177 -14.53 13.68 10.18
C LEU A 177 -15.33 14.12 11.41
N PRO A 178 -15.26 15.41 11.81
CA PRO A 178 -16.07 15.94 12.89
C PRO A 178 -17.57 15.87 12.54
N GLU A 179 -18.41 15.86 13.56
CA GLU A 179 -19.87 15.71 13.44
C GLU A 179 -20.52 16.81 12.56
N ASP A 180 -19.91 18.00 12.53
CA ASP A 180 -20.33 19.14 11.70
C ASP A 180 -19.78 19.09 10.25
N GLY A 181 -18.90 18.13 9.94
CA GLY A 181 -18.16 18.01 8.69
C GLY A 181 -18.66 16.88 7.78
N ILE A 182 -19.97 16.77 7.58
CA ILE A 182 -20.56 15.70 6.75
C ILE A 182 -20.05 15.81 5.30
N PRO A 183 -19.44 14.75 4.73
CA PRO A 183 -18.88 14.77 3.39
C PRO A 183 -20.00 14.90 2.36
N ILE A 184 -19.88 15.90 1.49
CA ILE A 184 -20.81 16.13 0.40
C ILE A 184 -20.41 15.22 -0.77
N LEU A 185 -21.22 14.20 -1.02
CA LEU A 185 -21.10 13.33 -2.17
C LEU A 185 -21.87 13.93 -3.34
N HIS A 186 -21.20 14.08 -4.48
CA HIS A 186 -21.80 14.54 -5.73
C HIS A 186 -22.11 13.36 -6.62
N LYS A 187 -23.31 13.28 -7.19
CA LYS A 187 -23.62 12.24 -8.16
C LYS A 187 -22.71 12.41 -9.37
N ALA A 188 -22.03 11.34 -9.77
CA ALA A 188 -21.00 11.38 -10.79
C ALA A 188 -20.97 10.09 -11.61
N SER A 189 -20.23 10.11 -12.70
CA SER A 189 -19.92 8.93 -13.49
C SER A 189 -18.55 9.01 -14.12
N VAL A 190 -17.94 7.87 -14.41
CA VAL A 190 -16.66 7.76 -15.11
C VAL A 190 -16.79 6.90 -16.35
N THR A 191 -16.01 7.21 -17.38
CA THR A 191 -15.88 6.43 -18.62
C THR A 191 -14.61 5.59 -18.61
N GLY A 192 -14.52 4.60 -19.50
CA GLY A 192 -13.33 3.72 -19.61
C GLY A 192 -13.23 2.67 -18.50
N GLY A 193 -14.24 2.56 -17.63
CA GLY A 193 -14.32 1.55 -16.58
C GLY A 193 -15.40 0.51 -16.88
N LYS A 194 -15.16 -0.74 -16.49
CA LYS A 194 -16.21 -1.79 -16.44
C LYS A 194 -16.27 -2.39 -15.03
N MET A 195 -17.46 -2.82 -14.64
CA MET A 195 -17.66 -3.57 -13.40
C MET A 195 -17.45 -5.06 -13.67
N GLU A 196 -16.56 -5.68 -12.92
CA GLU A 196 -16.41 -7.12 -12.86
C GLU A 196 -16.72 -7.65 -11.45
N THR A 197 -17.13 -8.91 -11.38
CA THR A 197 -17.45 -9.58 -10.12
C THR A 197 -16.38 -10.58 -9.75
N TRP A 198 -15.92 -10.56 -8.50
CA TRP A 198 -14.93 -11.49 -7.98
C TRP A 198 -15.37 -12.15 -6.66
N GLY A 199 -14.66 -13.22 -6.26
CA GLY A 199 -15.03 -14.01 -5.07
C GLY A 199 -16.39 -14.69 -5.22
N ASN A 200 -16.59 -15.42 -6.31
CA ASN A 200 -17.83 -16.13 -6.67
C ASN A 200 -19.06 -15.21 -6.80
N GLY A 201 -18.87 -13.99 -7.32
CA GLY A 201 -19.96 -13.05 -7.55
C GLY A 201 -20.33 -12.17 -6.35
N LYS A 202 -19.55 -12.23 -5.26
CA LYS A 202 -19.86 -11.51 -4.02
C LYS A 202 -19.41 -10.06 -4.02
N TYR A 203 -18.34 -9.75 -4.75
CA TYR A 203 -17.69 -8.45 -4.71
C TYR A 203 -17.61 -7.83 -6.11
N ASN A 204 -17.90 -6.53 -6.19
CA ASN A 204 -17.79 -5.77 -7.42
C ASN A 204 -16.46 -5.01 -7.45
N ALA A 205 -15.71 -5.16 -8.53
CA ALA A 205 -14.43 -4.51 -8.77
C ALA A 205 -14.50 -3.68 -10.05
N LEU A 206 -13.95 -2.46 -10.00
CA LEU A 206 -13.78 -1.61 -11.16
C LEU A 206 -12.47 -1.98 -11.85
N VAL A 207 -12.55 -2.30 -13.13
CA VAL A 207 -11.39 -2.60 -13.98
C VAL A 207 -11.46 -1.81 -15.28
N ASP A 208 -10.38 -1.85 -16.06
CA ASP A 208 -10.35 -1.19 -17.36
C ASP A 208 -11.43 -1.75 -18.29
N GLY A 209 -12.25 -0.85 -18.80
CA GLY A 209 -13.30 -1.13 -19.76
C GLY A 209 -13.10 -0.35 -21.06
N PRO A 210 -13.96 -0.59 -22.07
CA PRO A 210 -13.95 0.22 -23.28
C PRO A 210 -14.35 1.67 -22.94
N GLU A 211 -13.88 2.64 -23.73
CA GLU A 211 -14.19 4.07 -23.53
C GLU A 211 -15.70 4.36 -23.53
N SER A 212 -16.49 3.56 -24.24
CA SER A 212 -17.96 3.66 -24.28
C SER A 212 -18.65 3.17 -23.00
N SER A 213 -17.93 2.46 -22.13
CA SER A 213 -18.48 1.96 -20.87
C SER A 213 -18.48 3.08 -19.84
N ARG A 214 -19.63 3.27 -19.20
CA ARG A 214 -19.86 4.31 -18.19
C ARG A 214 -20.31 3.66 -16.90
N ILE A 215 -19.66 4.04 -15.80
CA ILE A 215 -19.99 3.60 -14.45
C ILE A 215 -20.55 4.77 -13.66
N ASP A 216 -21.76 4.61 -13.14
CA ASP A 216 -22.38 5.59 -12.25
C ASP A 216 -21.90 5.39 -10.81
N GLY A 217 -21.79 6.50 -10.09
CA GLY A 217 -21.34 6.49 -8.71
C GLY A 217 -21.41 7.88 -8.10
N TRP A 218 -20.45 8.16 -7.24
CA TRP A 218 -20.38 9.40 -6.48
C TRP A 218 -18.95 9.93 -6.46
N ALA A 219 -18.82 11.24 -6.53
CA ALA A 219 -17.57 11.94 -6.40
C ALA A 219 -17.50 12.66 -5.05
N TYR A 220 -16.32 12.61 -4.43
CA TYR A 220 -16.02 13.33 -3.21
C TYR A 220 -14.71 14.08 -3.37
N GLN A 221 -14.65 15.29 -2.83
CA GLN A 221 -13.44 16.10 -2.86
C GLN A 221 -12.59 15.82 -1.61
N VAL A 222 -11.51 15.08 -1.80
CA VAL A 222 -10.52 14.78 -0.76
C VAL A 222 -9.59 15.97 -0.58
N THR A 223 -9.55 16.52 0.62
CA THR A 223 -8.89 17.80 0.91
C THR A 223 -7.46 17.67 1.43
N SER A 224 -7.04 16.49 1.88
CA SER A 224 -5.71 16.27 2.45
C SER A 224 -5.15 14.89 2.13
N GLU A 225 -3.83 14.76 2.28
CA GLU A 225 -3.11 13.50 2.08
C GLU A 225 -3.54 12.44 3.09
N GLU A 226 -3.79 12.82 4.35
CA GLU A 226 -4.21 11.88 5.40
C GLU A 226 -5.56 11.23 5.08
N HIS A 227 -6.49 12.02 4.52
CA HIS A 227 -7.78 11.50 4.06
C HIS A 227 -7.60 10.53 2.90
N GLU A 228 -6.74 10.87 1.94
CA GLU A 228 -6.44 9.99 0.82
C GLU A 228 -5.78 8.68 1.28
N ASP A 229 -4.83 8.76 2.20
CA ASP A 229 -4.16 7.60 2.77
C ASP A 229 -5.12 6.70 3.55
N ALA A 230 -6.11 7.27 4.24
CA ALA A 230 -7.19 6.50 4.87
C ALA A 230 -8.03 5.75 3.83
N LEU A 231 -8.37 6.40 2.71
CA LEU A 231 -9.08 5.75 1.59
C LEU A 231 -8.25 4.62 0.98
N ARG A 232 -6.97 4.87 0.72
CA ARG A 232 -6.04 3.86 0.16
C ARG A 232 -5.89 2.65 1.09
N LYS A 233 -5.81 2.87 2.41
CA LYS A 233 -5.76 1.78 3.40
C LYS A 233 -7.05 0.96 3.41
N TYR A 234 -8.20 1.61 3.23
CA TYR A 234 -9.49 0.92 3.19
C TYR A 234 -9.64 0.01 1.97
N GLU A 235 -9.26 0.49 0.79
CA GLU A 235 -9.34 -0.31 -0.44
C GLU A 235 -8.31 -1.44 -0.48
N THR A 236 -7.19 -1.28 0.24
CA THR A 236 -6.08 -2.26 0.36
C THR A 236 -5.19 -2.39 -0.88
N ALA A 237 -4.16 -3.22 -0.79
CA ALA A 237 -3.20 -3.46 -1.89
C ALA A 237 -3.80 -4.17 -3.12
N ALA A 238 -5.05 -4.66 -3.03
CA ALA A 238 -5.77 -5.23 -4.18
C ALA A 238 -6.16 -4.17 -5.22
N TYR A 239 -6.09 -2.89 -4.86
CA TYR A 239 -6.43 -1.77 -5.73
C TYR A 239 -5.24 -0.85 -5.95
N GLU A 240 -5.32 -0.08 -7.02
CA GLU A 240 -4.42 1.03 -7.33
C GLU A 240 -5.23 2.30 -7.62
N VAL A 241 -4.61 3.44 -7.38
CA VAL A 241 -5.15 4.76 -7.68
C VAL A 241 -4.78 5.11 -9.12
N VAL A 242 -5.81 5.30 -9.95
CA VAL A 242 -5.65 5.71 -11.35
C VAL A 242 -6.33 7.05 -11.58
N LYS A 243 -5.83 7.82 -12.55
CA LYS A 243 -6.50 9.01 -13.06
C LYS A 243 -7.78 8.58 -13.77
N CYS A 244 -8.81 9.42 -13.68
CA CYS A 244 -10.04 9.23 -14.43
C CYS A 244 -10.68 10.58 -14.71
N GLU A 245 -11.53 10.58 -15.73
CA GLU A 245 -12.39 11.70 -16.05
C GLU A 245 -13.74 11.49 -15.37
N ILE A 246 -14.09 12.41 -14.47
CA ILE A 246 -15.30 12.35 -13.66
C ILE A 246 -16.30 13.35 -14.23
N GLU A 247 -17.42 12.84 -14.72
CA GLU A 247 -18.55 13.62 -15.20
C GLU A 247 -19.52 13.86 -14.04
N MET A 248 -19.72 15.12 -13.67
CA MET A 248 -20.62 15.57 -12.61
C MET A 248 -21.58 16.61 -13.14
N ASN A 249 -22.88 16.29 -13.13
CA ASN A 249 -23.93 17.13 -13.72
C ASN A 249 -23.59 17.44 -15.19
N ASP A 250 -23.15 18.67 -15.49
CA ASP A 250 -22.75 19.15 -16.82
C ASP A 250 -21.26 19.51 -16.93
N ASN A 251 -20.48 19.20 -15.89
CA ASN A 251 -19.05 19.50 -15.83
C ASN A 251 -18.23 18.22 -15.80
N THR A 252 -17.16 18.23 -16.58
CA THR A 252 -16.17 17.17 -16.58
C THR A 252 -14.94 17.63 -15.82
N VAL A 253 -14.53 16.87 -14.81
CA VAL A 253 -13.35 17.19 -13.99
C VAL A 253 -12.35 16.04 -13.97
N GLN A 254 -11.08 16.39 -13.83
CA GLN A 254 -10.01 15.43 -13.64
C GLN A 254 -9.95 15.00 -12.17
N GLY A 255 -10.00 13.69 -11.96
CA GLY A 255 -9.95 13.08 -10.64
C GLY A 255 -9.25 11.74 -10.65
N SER A 256 -9.44 11.00 -9.57
CA SER A 256 -8.84 9.70 -9.34
C SER A 256 -9.91 8.68 -8.94
N THR A 257 -9.64 7.40 -9.17
CA THR A 257 -10.47 6.32 -8.66
C THR A 257 -9.60 5.11 -8.30
N PHE A 258 -10.22 4.12 -7.66
CA PHE A 258 -9.58 2.87 -7.29
C PHE A 258 -9.91 1.81 -8.34
N ARG A 259 -8.89 1.40 -9.10
CA ARG A 259 -8.97 0.28 -10.05
C ARG A 259 -8.44 -0.98 -9.37
N PHE A 260 -9.11 -2.10 -9.57
CA PHE A 260 -8.63 -3.39 -9.10
C PHE A 260 -7.39 -3.79 -9.91
N ALA A 261 -6.28 -4.02 -9.21
CA ALA A 261 -4.96 -4.28 -9.79
C ALA A 261 -4.50 -5.73 -9.60
N ASP A 262 -5.27 -6.52 -8.85
CA ASP A 262 -4.96 -7.92 -8.56
C ASP A 262 -5.57 -8.87 -9.61
N THR A 263 -5.19 -10.15 -9.57
CA THR A 263 -5.77 -11.16 -10.46
C THR A 263 -7.12 -11.66 -9.94
N PHE A 264 -8.08 -11.83 -10.87
CA PHE A 264 -9.31 -12.57 -10.59
C PHE A 264 -8.99 -14.06 -10.55
N ASP A 265 -8.57 -14.54 -9.38
CA ASP A 265 -8.37 -15.98 -9.13
C ASP A 265 -9.69 -16.75 -9.00
#